data_AF-A0A2V8YLA5-F1
#
_entry.id   AF-A0A2V8YLA5-F1
#
_cell.length_a   1.000
_cell.length_b   1.000
_cell.length_c   1.000
_cell.angle_alpha   90.00
_cell.angle_beta   90.00
_cell.angle_gamma   90.00
#
_symmetry.space_group_name_H-M   'P 1'
#
loop_
_entity.id
_entity.type
_entity.pdbx_description
1 polymer ?
#
loop_
_entity_poly.entity_id
_entity_poly.type
_entity_poly.pdbx_seq_one_letter_code
_entity_poly.pdbx_strand_id
1 'polypeptide(L)'
;MAFHVKRWNHVHQELAMAAMEKIDWSECSLVEVKAGVQSGAPVLRRTRMPVDAIVDNFDYGVSAVEIAEQFEIPAEQVEAILTYDKSHRIAHSV
;
A
#
# COMPACT_ATOMS: atom_id res chain seq x y z
N MET A 1 -4.07 18.71 18.61
CA MET A 1 -3.20 17.61 18.17
C MET A 1 -3.20 17.64 16.65
N ALA A 2 -2.08 18.05 16.05
CA ALA A 2 -2.02 18.42 14.65
C ALA A 2 -1.89 17.17 13.77
N PHE A 3 -2.92 16.88 12.98
CA PHE A 3 -2.88 15.90 11.90
C PHE A 3 -1.89 16.38 10.84
N HIS A 4 -0.62 15.99 10.95
CA HIS A 4 0.32 16.04 9.85
C HIS A 4 0.04 14.83 8.94
N VAL A 5 -1.04 14.93 8.16
CA VAL A 5 -1.10 14.22 6.88
C VAL A 5 0.10 14.78 6.10
N LYS A 6 1.21 14.02 6.06
CA LYS A 6 2.29 14.30 5.10
C LYS A 6 1.59 14.45 3.76
N ARG A 7 1.58 15.67 3.24
CA ARG A 7 0.90 16.04 2.01
C ARG A 7 1.51 15.19 0.90
N TRP A 8 0.83 14.10 0.57
CA TRP A 8 1.14 13.28 -0.59
C TRP A 8 1.02 14.20 -1.81
N ASN A 9 2.17 14.62 -2.35
CA ASN A 9 2.20 15.37 -3.58
C ASN A 9 1.88 14.40 -4.71
N HIS A 10 0.76 14.64 -5.38
CA HIS A 10 0.24 13.92 -6.55
C HIS A 10 1.25 13.73 -7.71
N VAL A 11 2.40 14.42 -7.66
CA VAL A 11 3.49 14.37 -8.64
C VAL A 11 4.43 13.16 -8.44
N HIS A 12 4.48 12.57 -7.22
CA HIS A 12 5.27 11.35 -6.98
C HIS A 12 4.61 10.07 -7.52
N GLN A 13 3.34 10.15 -7.95
CA GLN A 13 2.60 9.00 -8.43
C GLN A 13 3.07 8.52 -9.82
N GLU A 14 3.63 9.40 -10.66
CA GLU A 14 4.05 9.03 -12.03
C GLU A 14 5.43 8.35 -12.08
N LEU A 15 6.28 8.53 -11.06
CA LEU A 15 7.63 7.93 -11.04
C LEU A 15 7.70 6.61 -10.23
N ALA A 16 6.77 6.39 -9.28
CA ALA A 16 6.69 5.15 -8.52
C ALA A 16 6.06 3.98 -9.31
N MET A 17 5.18 4.29 -10.28
CA MET A 17 4.55 3.28 -11.15
C MET A 17 5.55 2.47 -11.99
N ALA A 18 6.79 2.94 -12.14
CA ALA A 18 7.80 2.30 -12.98
C ALA A 18 8.73 1.33 -12.23
N ALA A 19 8.73 1.29 -10.89
CA ALA A 19 9.68 0.51 -10.11
C ALA A 19 9.08 -0.34 -8.97
N MET A 20 7.75 -0.45 -8.86
CA MET A 20 7.15 -1.47 -8.00
C MET A 20 7.39 -2.84 -8.65
N GLU A 21 8.12 -3.72 -7.96
CA GLU A 21 8.06 -5.15 -8.22
C GLU A 21 6.59 -5.55 -8.40
N LYS A 22 6.25 -6.11 -9.55
CA LYS A 22 4.84 -6.38 -9.89
C LYS A 22 4.30 -7.51 -9.03
N ILE A 23 3.81 -7.17 -7.85
CA ILE A 23 3.01 -8.06 -7.02
C ILE A 23 1.63 -8.14 -7.65
N ASP A 24 1.19 -9.36 -7.96
CA ASP A 24 -0.20 -9.61 -8.33
C ASP A 24 -1.05 -9.61 -7.05
N TRP A 25 -1.79 -8.52 -6.82
CA TRP A 25 -2.65 -8.39 -5.65
C TRP A 25 -4.01 -9.10 -5.79
N SER A 26 -4.30 -9.72 -6.95
CA SER A 26 -5.62 -10.28 -7.22
C SER A 26 -5.97 -11.48 -6.33
N GLU A 27 -4.96 -12.19 -5.81
CA GLU A 27 -5.14 -13.32 -4.87
C GLU A 27 -5.22 -12.88 -3.40
N CYS A 28 -4.93 -11.61 -3.10
CA CYS A 28 -5.02 -11.09 -1.75
C CYS A 28 -6.48 -10.78 -1.38
N SER A 29 -7.04 -11.53 -0.44
CA SER A 29 -8.44 -11.37 -0.02
C SER A 29 -8.73 -10.03 0.67
N LEU A 30 -7.70 -9.29 1.10
CA LEU A 30 -7.81 -7.96 1.70
C LEU A 30 -7.78 -6.83 0.67
N VAL A 31 -7.40 -7.12 -0.57
CA VAL A 31 -7.26 -6.12 -1.63
C VAL A 31 -8.44 -6.20 -2.59
N GLU A 32 -8.81 -5.07 -3.15
CA GLU A 32 -9.70 -4.99 -4.30
C GLU A 32 -9.10 -4.08 -5.38
N VAL A 33 -9.26 -4.50 -6.63
CA VAL A 33 -8.92 -3.73 -7.82
C VAL A 33 -10.23 -3.46 -8.56
N LYS A 34 -10.63 -2.19 -8.65
CA LYS A 34 -11.86 -1.76 -9.34
C LYS A 34 -11.51 -0.61 -10.27
N ALA A 35 -11.81 -0.75 -11.57
CA ALA A 35 -11.46 0.26 -12.58
C ALA A 35 -11.95 1.69 -12.23
N GLY A 36 -13.09 1.80 -11.53
CA GLY A 36 -13.66 3.08 -11.09
C GLY A 36 -13.14 3.63 -9.76
N VAL A 37 -12.18 2.97 -9.10
CA VAL A 37 -11.61 3.38 -7.81
C VAL A 37 -10.11 3.61 -7.99
N GLN A 38 -9.61 4.80 -7.63
CA GLN A 38 -8.18 5.15 -7.73
C GLN A 38 -7.58 4.80 -9.11
N SER A 39 -8.33 4.99 -10.20
CA SER A 39 -7.93 4.64 -11.57
C SER A 39 -7.52 3.17 -11.78
N GLY A 40 -8.05 2.26 -10.97
CA GLY A 40 -7.70 0.83 -11.02
C GLY A 40 -6.50 0.45 -10.16
N ALA A 41 -6.01 1.32 -9.28
CA ALA A 41 -4.98 0.95 -8.31
C ALA A 41 -5.53 -0.06 -7.27
N PRO A 42 -4.68 -0.97 -6.75
CA PRO A 42 -5.05 -1.87 -5.66
C PRO A 42 -5.31 -1.06 -4.39
N VAL A 43 -6.50 -1.26 -3.81
CA VAL A 43 -6.88 -0.63 -2.53
C VAL A 43 -7.27 -1.67 -1.50
N LEU A 44 -7.07 -1.35 -0.23
CA LEU A 44 -7.58 -2.16 0.86
C LEU A 44 -9.11 -2.20 0.80
N ARG A 45 -9.68 -3.39 0.89
CA ARG A 45 -11.13 -3.61 0.75
C ARG A 45 -11.95 -2.72 1.65
N ARG A 46 -13.06 -2.21 1.10
CA ARG A 46 -13.99 -1.30 1.80
C ARG A 46 -13.38 0.05 2.17
N THR A 47 -12.19 0.36 1.68
CA THR A 47 -11.53 1.65 1.84
C THR A 47 -11.14 2.21 0.47
N ARG A 48 -10.65 3.45 0.43
CA ARG A 48 -9.92 4.00 -0.73
C ARG A 48 -8.41 4.06 -0.47
N MET A 49 -7.93 3.37 0.56
CA MET A 49 -6.54 3.34 0.97
C MET A 49 -5.72 2.55 -0.05
N PRO A 50 -4.79 3.18 -0.78
CA PRO A 50 -3.91 2.47 -1.69
C PRO A 50 -3.03 1.49 -0.93
N VAL A 51 -2.86 0.28 -1.46
CA VAL A 51 -1.96 -0.73 -0.87
C VAL A 51 -0.51 -0.23 -0.91
N ASP A 52 -0.13 0.44 -2.00
CA ASP A 52 1.21 1.02 -2.16
C ASP A 52 1.53 2.03 -1.04
N ALA A 53 0.55 2.77 -0.53
CA ALA A 53 0.79 3.69 0.58
C ALA A 53 1.20 2.96 1.87
N ILE A 54 0.68 1.75 2.10
CA ILE A 54 1.07 0.92 3.26
C ILE A 54 2.49 0.39 3.07
N VAL A 55 2.78 -0.18 1.89
CA VAL A 55 4.08 -0.75 1.56
C VAL A 55 5.17 0.33 1.55
N ASP A 56 4.94 1.46 0.88
CA ASP A 56 5.87 2.58 0.80
C ASP A 56 6.23 3.10 2.20
N ASN A 57 5.24 3.34 3.07
CA ASN A 57 5.54 3.82 4.42
C ASN A 57 6.40 2.82 5.20
N PHE A 58 6.15 1.53 5.04
CA PHE A 58 6.97 0.50 5.68
C PHE A 58 8.40 0.46 5.11
N ASP A 59 8.54 0.56 3.78
CA ASP A 59 9.84 0.63 3.09
C ASP A 59 10.62 1.92 3.44
N TYR A 60 9.92 3.01 3.81
CA TYR A 60 10.52 4.23 4.39
C TYR A 60 10.81 4.12 5.91
N GLY A 61 10.62 2.94 6.52
CA GLY A 61 10.97 2.66 7.91
C GLY A 61 9.91 3.05 8.94
N VAL A 62 8.67 3.33 8.52
CA VAL A 62 7.54 3.52 9.44
C VAL A 62 7.06 2.14 9.92
N SER A 63 6.84 1.97 11.23
CA SER A 63 6.40 0.68 11.76
C SER A 63 4.96 0.35 11.37
N ALA A 64 4.59 -0.93 11.32
CA ALA A 64 3.24 -1.37 11.00
C ALA A 64 2.17 -0.77 11.95
N VAL A 65 2.52 -0.62 13.24
CA VAL A 65 1.66 0.00 14.26
C VAL A 65 1.45 1.48 13.97
N GLU A 66 2.52 2.23 13.68
CA GLU A 66 2.40 3.66 13.35
C GLU A 66 1.62 3.88 12.05
N ILE A 67 1.81 3.01 11.05
CA ILE A 67 1.03 3.04 9.80
C ILE A 67 -0.46 2.80 10.09
N ALA A 68 -0.76 1.80 10.92
CA ALA A 68 -2.13 1.47 11.33
C ALA A 68 -2.81 2.65 12.03
N GLU A 69 -2.10 3.32 12.94
CA GLU A 69 -2.58 4.52 13.64
C GLU A 69 -2.78 5.71 12.68
N GLN A 70 -1.83 5.98 11.79
CA GLN A 70 -1.89 7.10 10.85
C GLN A 70 -3.04 6.98 9.85
N PHE A 71 -3.33 5.76 9.41
CA PHE A 71 -4.36 5.49 8.42
C PHE A 71 -5.70 5.02 9.02
N GLU A 72 -5.78 4.94 10.35
CA GLU A 72 -6.96 4.47 11.09
C GLU A 72 -7.44 3.10 10.59
N ILE A 73 -6.50 2.19 10.30
CA ILE A 73 -6.76 0.82 9.86
C ILE A 73 -6.28 -0.19 10.91
N PRO A 74 -6.91 -1.37 11.02
CA PRO A 74 -6.46 -2.40 11.96
C PRO A 74 -5.02 -2.83 11.66
N ALA A 75 -4.16 -2.90 12.69
CA ALA A 75 -2.76 -3.30 12.53
C ALA A 75 -2.60 -4.70 11.89
N GLU A 76 -3.53 -5.62 12.19
CA GLU A 76 -3.61 -6.94 11.56
C GLU A 76 -3.73 -6.88 10.02
N GLN A 77 -4.42 -5.87 9.48
CA GLN A 77 -4.55 -5.70 8.04
C GLN A 77 -3.27 -5.14 7.44
N VAL A 78 -2.62 -4.20 8.14
CA VAL A 78 -1.30 -3.69 7.74
C VAL A 78 -0.29 -4.83 7.68
N GLU A 79 -0.20 -5.62 8.74
CA GLU A 79 0.73 -6.76 8.81
C GLU A 79 0.43 -7.81 7.74
N ALA A 80 -0.84 -8.11 7.47
CA ALA A 80 -1.22 -9.05 6.42
C ALA A 80 -0.83 -8.56 5.02
N ILE A 81 -1.02 -7.26 4.73
CA ILE A 81 -0.57 -6.64 3.47
C ILE A 81 0.95 -6.72 3.33
N LEU A 82 1.70 -6.35 4.37
CA LEU A 82 3.17 -6.42 4.37
C LEU A 82 3.70 -7.84 4.26
N THR A 83 2.98 -8.82 4.83
CA THR A 83 3.32 -10.24 4.70
C THR A 83 3.09 -10.74 3.28
N TYR A 84 1.96 -10.35 2.67
CA TYR A 84 1.65 -10.68 1.29
C TYR A 84 2.68 -10.09 0.33
N ASP A 85 3.00 -8.81 0.49
CA ASP A 85 4.05 -8.12 -0.25
C ASP A 85 5.36 -8.92 -0.22
N LYS A 86 5.92 -9.15 0.97
CA LYS A 86 7.22 -9.84 1.14
C LYS A 86 7.27 -11.25 0.55
N SER A 87 6.14 -11.97 0.55
CA SER A 87 6.06 -13.34 0.04
C SER A 87 5.83 -13.43 -1.47
N HIS A 88 5.30 -12.38 -2.09
CA HIS A 88 4.95 -12.34 -3.52
C HIS A 88 5.78 -11.32 -4.32
N ARG A 89 6.66 -10.60 -3.65
CA ARG A 89 7.67 -9.74 -4.26
C ARG A 89 8.63 -10.63 -5.05
N ILE A 90 8.34 -10.77 -6.35
CA ILE A 90 9.23 -11.46 -7.28
C ILE A 90 10.43 -10.53 -7.47
N ALA A 91 11.47 -10.73 -6.65
CA ALA A 91 12.78 -10.22 -6.95
C ALA A 91 13.12 -10.68 -8.37
N HIS A 92 13.24 -9.73 -9.30
CA HIS A 92 13.71 -10.03 -10.64
C HIS A 92 15.12 -10.57 -10.47
N SER A 93 15.26 -11.89 -10.41
CA SER A 93 16.54 -12.56 -10.57
C SER A 93 17.02 -12.15 -11.96
N VAL A 94 18.01 -11.26 -11.99
CA VAL A 94 18.87 -11.01 -13.14
C VAL A 94 20.19 -11.67 -12.84
#